data_AF-A0A1F7RCK1-F1
#
_entry.id   AF-A0A1F7RCK1-F1
#
_cell.length_a   1.000
_cell.length_b   1.000
_cell.length_c   1.000
_cell.angle_alpha   90.00
_cell.angle_beta   90.00
_cell.angle_gamma   90.00
#
_symmetry.space_group_name_H-M   'P 1'
#
loop_
_entity.id
_entity.type
_entity.pdbx_description
1 polymer ?
#
loop_
_entity_poly.entity_id
_entity_poly.type
_entity_poly.pdbx_seq_one_letter_code
_entity_poly.pdbx_strand_id
1 'polypeptide(L)'
;MFNKLLSNLPFNPSLITQVAFYGQRLKKEGSVRRLGVLFVALALTLQLFAIMAPPKPTLARVGNDMIPGGFGSLATAVSHCRADRYSFGTILRKFRGATCDNLAAGSVRTIKSTDYNRQLYSMGRIAYGKPNEVPVTIEGAGTFYMRSLWGWDTGGASTYKVIFAHNVFGIPVIVMFSCGNIVMIGKPNPPPPPKPPPPPEVPPCTPETCLKLSKSARNSTRNILDANNTTAKPKDVINYTLTVKNTGKSIVKGFVIEENLTDVLEYAELVDIHGGTKYSQNIIRWPAVDINPGETITKFITVKVKSVIPNTPSPESNPGAYDCVMNNVYGNAINIKVTCGTVKKTEKVVKTLPNTGPGTTMVAGFGITAFAGYFFARNRLLTKELDEIKKEYSSSGGN
;
A
#
# COMPACT_ATOMS: atom_id res chain seq x y z
N MET A 1 -54.34 19.56 -16.09
CA MET A 1 -55.57 18.98 -15.46
C MET A 1 -56.42 20.07 -14.82
N PHE A 2 -55.89 20.88 -13.90
CA PHE A 2 -56.61 22.01 -13.27
C PHE A 2 -57.16 23.04 -14.28
N ASN A 3 -56.39 23.40 -15.31
CA ASN A 3 -56.83 24.32 -16.37
C ASN A 3 -58.03 23.81 -17.19
N LYS A 4 -58.16 22.48 -17.35
CA LYS A 4 -59.27 21.83 -18.08
C LYS A 4 -60.56 21.78 -17.25
N LEU A 5 -60.44 21.84 -15.92
CA LEU A 5 -61.57 21.97 -14.99
C LEU A 5 -62.04 23.44 -14.89
N LEU A 6 -61.12 24.40 -14.91
CA LEU A 6 -61.42 25.84 -14.90
C LEU A 6 -62.08 26.32 -16.21
N SER A 7 -61.64 25.83 -17.36
CA SER A 7 -62.24 26.22 -18.66
C SER A 7 -63.67 25.71 -18.85
N ASN A 8 -64.05 24.64 -18.15
CA ASN A 8 -65.37 24.01 -18.24
C ASN A 8 -66.32 24.41 -17.10
N LEU A 9 -65.86 25.21 -16.14
CA LEU A 9 -66.64 25.68 -14.99
C LEU A 9 -67.93 26.43 -15.40
N PRO A 10 -67.94 27.29 -16.43
CA PRO A 10 -69.15 27.98 -16.87
C PRO A 10 -70.22 27.03 -17.44
N PHE A 11 -69.80 25.86 -17.91
CA PHE A 11 -70.65 24.88 -18.61
C PHE A 11 -71.11 23.72 -17.72
N ASN A 12 -70.50 23.53 -16.53
CA ASN A 12 -70.92 22.50 -15.58
C ASN A 12 -70.60 22.92 -14.13
N PRO A 13 -71.61 23.43 -13.38
CA PRO A 13 -71.45 23.91 -12.00
C PRO A 13 -70.98 22.84 -11.02
N SER A 14 -71.17 21.55 -11.31
CA SER A 14 -70.72 20.45 -10.44
C SER A 14 -69.19 20.32 -10.34
N LEU A 15 -68.45 20.99 -11.22
CA LEU A 15 -66.97 21.03 -11.21
C LEU A 15 -66.39 21.97 -10.14
N ILE A 16 -67.21 22.86 -9.55
CA ILE A 16 -66.79 23.80 -8.50
C ILE A 16 -66.20 23.06 -7.29
N THR A 17 -66.82 21.94 -6.91
CA THR A 17 -66.37 21.10 -5.79
C THR A 17 -65.01 20.44 -6.07
N GLN A 18 -64.76 20.04 -7.32
CA GLN A 18 -63.49 19.45 -7.74
C GLN A 18 -62.36 20.49 -7.83
N VAL A 19 -62.67 21.71 -8.29
CA VAL A 19 -61.71 22.82 -8.33
C VAL A 19 -61.35 23.30 -6.92
N ALA A 20 -62.32 23.36 -6.00
CA ALA A 20 -62.08 23.66 -4.59
C ALA A 20 -61.18 22.61 -3.92
N PHE A 21 -61.43 21.32 -4.17
CA PHE A 21 -60.60 20.21 -3.68
C PHE A 21 -59.16 20.29 -4.22
N TYR A 22 -58.99 20.57 -5.52
CA TYR A 22 -57.67 20.68 -6.14
C TYR A 22 -56.90 21.93 -5.69
N GLY A 23 -57.61 23.06 -5.50
CA GLY A 23 -57.02 24.30 -4.97
C GLY A 23 -56.52 24.16 -3.53
N GLN A 24 -57.26 23.45 -2.67
CA GLN A 24 -56.80 23.13 -1.32
C GLN A 24 -55.58 22.19 -1.32
N ARG A 25 -55.55 21.21 -2.24
CA ARG A 25 -54.42 20.30 -2.40
C ARG A 25 -53.16 21.01 -2.92
N LEU A 26 -53.30 21.93 -3.87
CA LEU A 26 -52.20 22.78 -4.36
C LEU A 26 -51.65 23.70 -3.25
N LYS A 27 -52.50 24.23 -2.36
CA LYS A 27 -52.03 24.96 -1.16
C LYS A 27 -51.24 24.06 -0.20
N LYS A 28 -51.67 22.81 0.01
CA LYS A 28 -50.92 21.83 0.82
C LYS A 28 -49.60 21.42 0.16
N GLU A 29 -49.57 21.19 -1.15
CA GLU A 29 -48.35 20.85 -1.91
C GLU A 29 -47.36 22.02 -2.01
N GLY A 30 -47.85 23.27 -2.02
CA GLY A 30 -47.01 24.47 -1.94
C GLY A 30 -46.23 24.55 -0.62
N SER A 31 -46.83 24.13 0.49
CA SER A 31 -46.15 24.06 1.80
C SER A 31 -45.05 22.99 1.79
N VAL A 32 -45.32 21.81 1.25
CA VAL A 32 -44.33 20.71 1.13
C VAL A 32 -43.16 21.12 0.23
N ARG A 33 -43.43 21.82 -0.88
CA ARG A 33 -42.39 22.34 -1.77
C ARG A 33 -41.51 23.39 -1.09
N ARG A 34 -42.09 24.30 -0.29
CA ARG A 34 -41.31 25.30 0.48
C ARG A 34 -40.45 24.65 1.56
N LEU A 35 -40.99 23.63 2.25
CA LEU A 35 -40.23 22.86 3.24
C LEU A 35 -39.05 22.12 2.58
N GLY A 36 -39.28 21.50 1.42
CA GLY A 36 -38.23 20.82 0.66
C GLY A 36 -37.11 21.77 0.21
N VAL A 37 -37.43 22.97 -0.25
CA VAL A 37 -36.42 23.98 -0.62
C VAL A 37 -35.61 24.46 0.60
N LEU A 38 -36.24 24.60 1.77
CA LEU A 38 -35.53 24.91 3.01
C LEU A 38 -34.53 23.82 3.41
N PHE A 39 -34.93 22.54 3.30
CA PHE A 39 -34.01 21.42 3.59
C PHE A 39 -32.85 21.35 2.58
N VAL A 40 -33.10 21.61 1.30
CA VAL A 40 -32.05 21.66 0.28
C VAL A 40 -31.10 22.84 0.54
N ALA A 41 -31.62 24.02 0.89
CA ALA A 41 -30.80 25.19 1.24
C ALA A 41 -29.96 24.94 2.50
N LEU A 42 -30.53 24.28 3.52
CA LEU A 42 -29.82 23.89 4.75
C LEU A 42 -28.72 22.86 4.47
N ALA A 43 -28.98 21.89 3.59
CA ALA A 43 -27.98 20.92 3.18
C ALA A 43 -26.82 21.59 2.40
N LEU A 44 -27.13 22.58 1.57
CA LEU A 44 -26.15 23.35 0.81
C LEU A 44 -25.29 24.25 1.71
N THR A 45 -25.88 24.88 2.73
CA THR A 45 -25.11 25.65 3.73
C THR A 45 -24.23 24.75 4.58
N LEU A 46 -24.69 23.56 4.99
CA LEU A 46 -23.86 22.56 5.67
C LEU A 46 -22.66 22.13 4.81
N GLN A 47 -22.88 21.91 3.51
CA GLN A 47 -21.80 21.59 2.56
C GLN A 47 -20.81 22.76 2.40
N LEU A 48 -21.28 24.01 2.36
CA LEU A 48 -20.42 25.20 2.29
C LEU A 48 -19.59 25.40 3.57
N PHE A 49 -20.17 25.15 4.74
CA PHE A 49 -19.44 25.20 6.02
C PHE A 49 -18.34 24.13 6.10
N ALA A 50 -18.58 22.92 5.56
CA ALA A 50 -17.57 21.86 5.48
C ALA A 50 -16.38 22.22 4.56
N ILE A 51 -16.58 23.13 3.59
CA ILE A 51 -15.53 23.63 2.69
C ILE A 51 -14.76 24.79 3.32
N MET A 52 -15.43 25.69 4.04
CA MET A 52 -14.80 26.90 4.62
C MET A 52 -14.11 26.66 5.97
N ALA A 53 -14.59 25.70 6.75
CA ALA A 53 -13.94 25.26 7.98
C ALA A 53 -13.38 23.85 7.77
N PRO A 54 -12.17 23.70 7.18
CA PRO A 54 -11.52 22.40 7.18
C PRO A 54 -11.46 21.91 8.63
N PRO A 55 -11.73 20.62 8.91
CA PRO A 55 -11.59 20.09 10.26
C PRO A 55 -10.18 20.41 10.73
N LYS A 56 -10.07 21.35 11.69
CA LYS A 56 -8.85 21.45 12.48
C LYS A 56 -8.71 20.06 13.12
N PRO A 57 -7.58 19.37 12.97
CA PRO A 57 -7.38 18.11 13.67
C PRO A 57 -7.72 18.38 15.12
N THR A 58 -8.76 17.71 15.59
CA THR A 58 -9.20 17.83 16.98
C THR A 58 -7.98 17.53 17.84
N LEU A 59 -7.89 18.19 18.98
CA LEU A 59 -6.89 18.01 20.03
C LEU A 59 -7.00 16.62 20.68
N ALA A 60 -7.26 15.58 19.88
CA ALA A 60 -7.06 14.22 20.23
C ALA A 60 -5.54 14.02 20.26
N ARG A 61 -4.99 14.16 21.47
CA ARG A 61 -3.70 13.65 21.92
C ARG A 61 -3.69 12.13 21.70
N VAL A 62 -3.62 11.68 20.45
CA VAL A 62 -3.70 10.25 20.11
C VAL A 62 -2.29 9.75 19.92
N GLY A 63 -1.91 8.70 20.65
CA GLY A 63 -0.56 8.10 20.64
C GLY A 63 -0.09 7.55 19.30
N ASN A 64 -0.72 7.91 18.17
CA ASN A 64 -0.36 7.56 16.81
C ASN A 64 0.74 8.46 16.21
N ASP A 65 0.87 9.70 16.69
CA ASP A 65 1.84 10.69 16.18
C ASP A 65 3.28 10.25 16.40
N MET A 66 4.15 10.42 15.39
CA MET A 66 5.59 10.22 15.58
C MET A 66 6.17 11.25 16.53
N ILE A 67 5.77 12.52 16.35
CA ILE A 67 6.07 13.62 17.26
C ILE A 67 4.72 14.10 17.76
N PRO A 68 4.36 13.86 19.03
CA PRO A 68 3.08 14.26 19.59
C PRO A 68 2.79 15.75 19.34
N GLY A 69 1.71 16.05 18.61
CA GLY A 69 1.33 17.42 18.26
C GLY A 69 2.17 18.06 17.14
N GLY A 70 3.06 17.30 16.51
CA GLY A 70 3.87 17.75 15.39
C GLY A 70 4.91 18.80 15.76
N PHE A 71 5.14 19.76 14.86
CA PHE A 71 6.11 20.83 15.04
C PHE A 71 5.76 22.07 14.20
N GLY A 72 6.21 23.25 14.65
CA GLY A 72 5.91 24.53 14.00
C GLY A 72 6.86 24.93 12.87
N SER A 73 8.09 24.41 12.84
CA SER A 73 9.12 24.80 11.88
C SER A 73 10.05 23.65 11.48
N LEU A 74 10.75 23.80 10.35
CA LEU A 74 11.82 22.89 9.91
C LEU A 74 12.90 22.74 11.00
N ALA A 75 13.33 23.86 11.60
CA ALA A 75 14.34 23.86 12.66
C ALA A 75 13.90 23.07 13.90
N THR A 76 12.62 23.18 14.28
CA THR A 76 12.05 22.39 15.38
C THR A 76 12.08 20.90 15.06
N ALA A 77 11.73 20.49 13.83
CA ALA A 77 11.80 19.09 13.41
C ALA A 77 13.24 18.54 13.45
N VAL A 78 14.22 19.33 13.00
CA VAL A 78 15.65 18.98 13.06
C VAL A 78 16.12 18.85 14.51
N SER A 79 15.66 19.73 15.41
CA SER A 79 15.95 19.63 16.84
C SER A 79 15.39 18.34 17.44
N HIS A 80 14.14 17.96 17.12
CA HIS A 80 13.57 16.67 17.52
C HIS A 80 14.37 15.48 16.98
N CYS A 81 14.85 15.56 15.74
CA CYS A 81 15.67 14.52 15.12
C CYS A 81 17.01 14.37 15.85
N ARG A 82 17.74 15.47 16.07
CA ARG A 82 19.07 15.45 16.71
C ARG A 82 19.04 15.01 18.17
N ALA A 83 17.99 15.36 18.89
CA ALA A 83 17.77 14.92 20.27
C ALA A 83 17.11 13.53 20.36
N ASP A 84 16.90 12.85 19.23
CA ASP A 84 16.18 11.58 19.09
C ASP A 84 14.88 11.47 19.90
N ARG A 85 14.14 12.59 19.99
CA ARG A 85 12.90 12.64 20.77
C ARG A 85 11.88 11.70 20.14
N TYR A 86 11.28 10.85 20.96
CA TYR A 86 10.31 9.82 20.52
C TYR A 86 10.90 8.82 19.51
N SER A 87 12.22 8.59 19.55
CA SER A 87 12.98 7.78 18.58
C SER A 87 12.91 8.31 17.15
N PHE A 88 12.57 9.58 16.95
CA PHE A 88 12.34 10.16 15.62
C PHE A 88 13.60 10.15 14.74
N GLY A 89 14.77 10.47 15.30
CA GLY A 89 16.04 10.41 14.58
C GLY A 89 16.44 8.97 14.25
N THR A 90 16.22 8.04 15.18
CA THR A 90 16.45 6.61 14.99
C THR A 90 15.56 6.05 13.88
N ILE A 91 14.27 6.41 13.85
CA ILE A 91 13.34 6.02 12.78
C ILE A 91 13.81 6.56 11.43
N LEU A 92 14.14 7.85 11.31
CA LEU A 92 14.61 8.42 10.03
C LEU A 92 15.86 7.71 9.50
N ARG A 93 16.82 7.43 10.39
CA ARG A 93 18.07 6.75 10.03
C ARG A 93 17.86 5.29 9.65
N LYS A 94 17.16 4.52 10.48
CA LYS A 94 17.02 3.06 10.29
C LYS A 94 15.95 2.68 9.28
N PHE A 95 14.88 3.47 9.16
CA PHE A 95 13.80 3.19 8.22
C PHE A 95 14.05 3.77 6.82
N ARG A 96 14.63 4.97 6.72
CA ARG A 96 14.81 5.67 5.44
C ARG A 96 16.26 5.97 5.07
N GLY A 97 17.24 5.57 5.89
CA GLY A 97 18.64 5.89 5.63
C GLY A 97 18.92 7.39 5.65
N ALA A 98 18.09 8.17 6.35
CA ALA A 98 18.13 9.64 6.32
C ALA A 98 18.73 10.18 7.62
N THR A 99 19.64 11.15 7.50
CA THR A 99 20.22 11.85 8.64
C THR A 99 19.40 13.09 8.99
N CYS A 100 19.64 13.65 10.18
CA CYS A 100 19.02 14.92 10.57
C CYS A 100 19.49 16.08 9.69
N ASP A 101 20.67 15.98 9.07
CA ASP A 101 21.17 17.00 8.14
C ASP A 101 20.49 16.88 6.77
N ASN A 102 20.15 15.67 6.33
CA ASN A 102 19.26 15.49 5.18
C ASN A 102 17.92 16.18 5.41
N LEU A 103 17.35 16.03 6.61
CA LEU A 103 16.11 16.71 6.99
C LEU A 103 16.27 18.24 7.04
N ALA A 104 17.41 18.73 7.54
CA ALA A 104 17.73 20.16 7.61
C ALA A 104 17.92 20.80 6.22
N ALA A 105 18.43 20.04 5.25
CA ALA A 105 18.52 20.46 3.85
C ALA A 105 17.18 20.36 3.09
N GLY A 106 16.11 19.87 3.74
CA GLY A 106 14.79 19.71 3.15
C GLY A 106 14.08 21.03 2.87
N SER A 107 13.06 20.96 2.01
CA SER A 107 12.21 22.10 1.66
C SER A 107 10.80 21.91 2.21
N VAL A 108 10.16 23.01 2.63
CA VAL A 108 8.76 22.96 3.10
C VAL A 108 7.83 23.05 1.89
N ARG A 109 6.90 22.10 1.76
CA ARG A 109 5.95 22.01 0.65
C ARG A 109 4.57 21.59 1.16
N THR A 110 3.57 21.72 0.31
CA THR A 110 2.23 21.16 0.52
C THR A 110 2.04 19.99 -0.44
N ILE A 111 1.57 18.86 0.09
CA ILE A 111 1.21 17.66 -0.69
C ILE A 111 -0.27 17.33 -0.50
N LYS A 112 -0.87 16.61 -1.46
CA LYS A 112 -2.21 16.01 -1.34
C LYS A 112 -2.08 14.53 -1.00
N SER A 113 -3.04 13.99 -0.25
CA SER A 113 -3.14 12.57 0.10
C SER A 113 -3.12 11.63 -1.11
N THR A 114 -3.57 12.13 -2.27
CA THR A 114 -3.68 11.41 -3.53
C THR A 114 -2.51 11.64 -4.51
N ASP A 115 -1.51 12.45 -4.14
CA ASP A 115 -0.32 12.65 -4.98
C ASP A 115 0.39 11.32 -5.28
N TYR A 116 1.21 11.30 -6.33
CA TYR A 116 1.92 10.11 -6.80
C TYR A 116 0.96 8.94 -7.08
N ASN A 117 -0.18 9.22 -7.70
CA ASN A 117 -1.20 8.22 -8.03
C ASN A 117 -1.64 7.39 -6.80
N ARG A 118 -1.90 8.06 -5.67
CA ARG A 118 -2.32 7.43 -4.39
C ARG A 118 -1.28 6.48 -3.78
N GLN A 119 0.00 6.65 -4.12
CA GLN A 119 1.09 5.83 -3.59
C GLN A 119 1.77 6.46 -2.35
N LEU A 120 1.16 7.46 -1.71
CA LEU A 120 1.68 7.98 -0.45
C LEU A 120 1.24 7.10 0.73
N TYR A 121 2.21 6.69 1.54
CA TYR A 121 1.99 5.92 2.76
C TYR A 121 2.53 6.68 3.96
N SER A 122 1.73 6.79 5.03
CA SER A 122 2.11 7.44 6.29
C SER A 122 2.38 6.42 7.38
N MET A 123 3.43 6.65 8.16
CA MET A 123 3.75 5.91 9.38
C MET A 123 2.96 6.43 10.58
N GLY A 124 2.43 5.52 11.39
CA GLY A 124 1.80 5.79 12.68
C GLY A 124 2.23 4.79 13.75
N ARG A 125 2.06 5.12 15.03
CA ARG A 125 2.41 4.24 16.17
C ARG A 125 1.35 3.19 16.49
N ILE A 126 0.09 3.46 16.15
CA ILE A 126 -1.06 2.62 16.55
C ILE A 126 -1.70 2.05 15.28
N ALA A 127 -2.12 0.78 15.29
CA ALA A 127 -2.88 0.14 14.21
C ALA A 127 -4.32 0.69 14.13
N TYR A 128 -4.83 0.90 12.92
CA TYR A 128 -6.19 1.42 12.68
C TYR A 128 -6.99 0.62 11.64
N GLY A 129 -6.42 -0.44 11.06
CA GLY A 129 -7.08 -1.22 10.01
C GLY A 129 -7.34 -0.40 8.73
N LYS A 130 -6.51 0.61 8.45
CA LYS A 130 -6.66 1.46 7.27
C LYS A 130 -6.24 0.72 5.98
N PRO A 131 -6.66 1.20 4.80
CA PRO A 131 -6.28 0.57 3.53
C PRO A 131 -4.77 0.39 3.37
N ASN A 132 -4.34 -0.82 3.04
CA ASN A 132 -2.95 -1.24 2.90
C ASN A 132 -2.10 -1.00 4.17
N GLU A 133 -2.71 -1.14 5.35
CA GLU A 133 -1.98 -1.06 6.62
C GLU A 133 -1.08 -2.28 6.82
N VAL A 134 0.21 -2.03 7.05
CA VAL A 134 1.22 -3.06 7.30
C VAL A 134 2.08 -2.68 8.52
N PRO A 135 2.37 -3.64 9.42
CA PRO A 135 3.30 -3.40 10.51
C PRO A 135 4.74 -3.33 9.97
N VAL A 136 5.53 -2.43 10.54
CA VAL A 136 6.95 -2.22 10.23
C VAL A 136 7.71 -2.17 11.55
N THR A 137 8.58 -3.15 11.77
CA THR A 137 9.45 -3.19 12.95
C THR A 137 10.76 -2.48 12.65
N ILE A 138 11.10 -1.50 13.48
CA ILE A 138 12.35 -0.75 13.39
C ILE A 138 13.19 -1.09 14.62
N GLU A 139 14.37 -1.64 14.37
CA GLU A 139 15.35 -1.94 15.41
C GLU A 139 15.65 -0.69 16.25
N GLY A 140 15.48 -0.81 17.57
CA GLY A 140 15.72 0.29 18.53
C GLY A 140 14.59 1.32 18.66
N ALA A 141 13.50 1.22 17.88
CA ALA A 141 12.36 2.13 17.96
C ALA A 141 11.00 1.43 18.17
N GLY A 142 10.90 0.14 17.84
CA GLY A 142 9.69 -0.67 18.04
C GLY A 142 8.88 -0.88 16.76
N THR A 143 7.62 -1.28 16.92
CA THR A 143 6.71 -1.57 15.80
C THR A 143 5.84 -0.36 15.48
N PHE A 144 5.78 -0.04 14.20
CA PHE A 144 4.98 1.03 13.62
C PHE A 144 4.05 0.48 12.56
N TYR A 145 3.12 1.28 12.09
CA TYR A 145 2.11 0.88 11.14
C TYR A 145 2.08 1.87 10.00
N MET A 146 2.47 1.38 8.83
CA MET A 146 2.42 2.15 7.61
C MET A 146 1.10 1.89 6.91
N ARG A 147 0.48 2.93 6.35
CA ARG A 147 -0.84 2.84 5.73
C ARG A 147 -0.99 3.87 4.63
N SER A 148 -1.92 3.66 3.72
CA SER A 148 -2.21 4.63 2.66
C SER A 148 -2.63 5.97 3.26
N LEU A 149 -2.02 7.07 2.82
CA LEU A 149 -2.31 8.41 3.33
C LEU A 149 -3.74 8.85 2.96
N TRP A 150 -4.20 8.53 1.75
CA TRP A 150 -5.59 8.75 1.33
C TRP A 150 -6.62 7.90 2.11
N GLY A 151 -6.18 6.90 2.88
CA GLY A 151 -7.06 6.09 3.74
C GLY A 151 -7.70 6.89 4.88
N TRP A 152 -7.23 8.12 5.12
CA TRP A 152 -7.80 9.06 6.08
C TRP A 152 -8.85 10.00 5.48
N ASP A 153 -8.98 10.03 4.15
CA ASP A 153 -9.93 10.93 3.48
C ASP A 153 -11.37 10.44 3.69
N THR A 154 -12.24 11.33 4.17
CA THR A 154 -13.69 11.10 4.30
C THR A 154 -14.50 11.74 3.16
N GLY A 155 -13.81 12.21 2.12
CA GLY A 155 -14.38 12.90 0.97
C GLY A 155 -13.31 13.28 -0.06
N GLY A 156 -13.09 14.58 -0.27
CA GLY A 156 -12.00 15.08 -1.12
C GLY A 156 -10.62 14.77 -0.57
N ALA A 157 -9.59 14.89 -1.42
CA ALA A 157 -8.21 14.65 -1.03
C ALA A 157 -7.74 15.64 0.04
N SER A 158 -7.22 15.14 1.16
CA SER A 158 -6.63 15.96 2.22
C SER A 158 -5.30 16.58 1.81
N THR A 159 -5.01 17.80 2.27
CA THR A 159 -3.73 18.48 2.05
C THR A 159 -2.90 18.53 3.32
N TYR A 160 -1.59 18.30 3.21
CA TYR A 160 -0.67 18.29 4.33
C TYR A 160 0.55 19.18 4.07
N LYS A 161 0.92 20.00 5.06
CA LYS A 161 2.19 20.71 5.08
C LYS A 161 3.28 19.73 5.52
N VAL A 162 4.33 19.61 4.71
CA VAL A 162 5.39 18.63 4.91
C VAL A 162 6.78 19.24 4.73
N ILE A 163 7.77 18.63 5.38
CA ILE A 163 9.17 18.72 5.00
C ILE A 163 9.39 17.68 3.92
N PHE A 164 9.93 18.09 2.77
CA PHE A 164 10.32 17.23 1.67
C PHE A 164 11.85 17.26 1.54
N ALA A 165 12.50 16.18 1.96
CA ALA A 165 13.93 15.99 1.94
C ALA A 165 14.31 14.76 1.10
N HIS A 166 15.60 14.54 0.89
CA HIS A 166 16.13 13.32 0.27
C HIS A 166 17.26 12.75 1.12
N ASN A 167 17.38 11.43 1.18
CA ASN A 167 18.56 10.79 1.76
C ASN A 167 19.75 10.85 0.77
N VAL A 168 20.89 10.28 1.19
CA VAL A 168 22.13 10.23 0.39
C VAL A 168 21.99 9.47 -0.95
N PHE A 169 20.96 8.64 -1.10
CA PHE A 169 20.65 7.88 -2.32
C PHE A 169 19.58 8.56 -3.19
N GLY A 170 19.18 9.79 -2.88
CA GLY A 170 18.13 10.51 -3.61
C GLY A 170 16.71 10.01 -3.33
N ILE A 171 16.52 9.17 -2.31
CA ILE A 171 15.19 8.64 -1.94
C ILE A 171 14.44 9.70 -1.10
N PRO A 172 13.18 10.03 -1.44
CA PRO A 172 12.43 11.10 -0.79
C PRO A 172 11.99 10.74 0.63
N VAL A 173 12.26 11.64 1.58
CA VAL A 173 11.92 11.56 3.00
C VAL A 173 10.97 12.68 3.32
N ILE A 174 9.72 12.32 3.60
CA ILE A 174 8.64 13.30 3.77
C ILE A 174 8.19 13.26 5.23
N VAL A 175 8.06 14.40 5.89
CA VAL A 175 7.64 14.49 7.31
C VAL A 175 6.52 15.49 7.46
N MET A 176 5.40 15.08 8.04
CA MET A 176 4.22 15.92 8.23
C MET A 176 4.38 16.87 9.42
N PHE A 177 4.05 18.16 9.23
CA PHE A 177 4.11 19.16 10.29
C PHE A 177 3.11 18.89 11.42
N SER A 178 1.93 18.36 11.10
CA SER A 178 0.82 18.21 12.06
C SER A 178 1.05 17.13 13.12
N CYS A 179 1.86 16.11 12.83
CA CYS A 179 1.99 14.91 13.66
C CYS A 179 3.40 14.28 13.65
N GLY A 180 4.33 14.87 12.89
CA GLY A 180 5.66 14.29 12.68
C GLY A 180 5.67 12.99 11.88
N ASN A 181 4.52 12.53 11.39
CA ASN A 181 4.43 11.26 10.69
C ASN A 181 5.27 11.27 9.42
N ILE A 182 6.00 10.18 9.23
CA ILE A 182 6.87 10.00 8.07
C ILE A 182 6.01 9.46 6.94
N VAL A 183 6.08 10.12 5.80
CA VAL A 183 5.43 9.73 4.57
C VAL A 183 6.47 9.20 3.59
N MET A 184 6.10 8.15 2.87
CA MET A 184 6.90 7.58 1.78
C MET A 184 6.06 7.43 0.52
N ILE A 185 6.77 7.39 -0.60
CA ILE A 185 6.20 7.09 -1.91
C ILE A 185 6.42 5.60 -2.17
N GLY A 186 5.35 4.90 -2.55
CA GLY A 186 5.34 3.45 -2.73
C GLY A 186 4.98 2.70 -1.44
N LYS A 187 4.62 1.42 -1.61
CA LYS A 187 4.34 0.54 -0.46
C LYS A 187 5.59 0.44 0.43
N PRO A 188 5.43 0.38 1.76
CA PRO A 188 6.53 0.08 2.66
C PRO A 188 7.06 -1.30 2.30
N ASN A 189 8.30 -1.35 1.82
CA ASN A 189 9.02 -2.61 1.82
C ASN A 189 9.18 -2.99 3.30
N PRO A 190 8.85 -4.23 3.71
CA PRO A 190 9.36 -4.73 4.98
C PRO A 190 10.88 -4.49 4.97
N PRO A 191 11.48 -4.09 6.12
CA PRO A 191 12.92 -3.93 6.17
C PRO A 191 13.54 -5.19 5.56
N PRO A 192 14.48 -5.06 4.60
CA PRO A 192 15.20 -6.23 4.13
C PRO A 192 15.68 -6.95 5.39
N PRO A 193 15.50 -8.28 5.52
CA PRO A 193 16.13 -9.00 6.60
C PRO A 193 17.60 -8.54 6.64
N PRO A 194 18.14 -8.23 7.83
CA PRO A 194 19.47 -7.66 7.96
C PRO A 194 20.38 -8.40 7.01
N LYS A 195 21.00 -7.66 6.08
CA LYS A 195 21.93 -8.26 5.12
C LYS A 195 22.82 -9.15 5.97
N PRO A 196 22.88 -10.46 5.70
CA PRO A 196 23.80 -11.35 6.39
C PRO A 196 25.14 -10.61 6.51
N PRO A 197 25.85 -10.70 7.66
CA PRO A 197 27.25 -10.29 7.65
C PRO A 197 27.84 -10.83 6.35
N PRO A 198 28.56 -9.99 5.57
CA PRO A 198 29.12 -10.47 4.32
C PRO A 198 29.75 -11.83 4.60
N PRO A 199 29.40 -12.88 3.84
CA PRO A 199 30.00 -14.19 4.04
C PRO A 199 31.50 -13.98 4.21
N PRO A 200 32.18 -14.68 5.14
CA PRO A 200 33.61 -14.55 5.31
C PRO A 200 34.23 -14.47 3.92
N GLU A 201 34.79 -13.31 3.58
CA GLU A 201 35.20 -13.02 2.21
C GLU A 201 36.16 -14.15 1.86
N VAL A 202 35.78 -15.01 0.91
CA VAL A 202 36.67 -16.09 0.49
C VAL A 202 37.92 -15.37 0.03
N PRO A 203 39.09 -15.63 0.64
CA PRO A 203 40.30 -14.92 0.29
C PRO A 203 40.45 -14.97 -1.23
N PRO A 204 40.73 -13.84 -1.91
CA PRO A 204 40.90 -13.84 -3.35
C PRO A 204 41.91 -14.93 -3.70
N CYS A 205 41.52 -15.82 -4.62
CA CYS A 205 42.34 -16.98 -4.96
C CYS A 205 43.74 -16.52 -5.39
N THR A 206 44.72 -16.84 -4.56
CA THR A 206 46.14 -16.75 -4.90
C THR A 206 46.69 -18.16 -5.10
N PRO A 207 47.86 -18.33 -5.74
CA PRO A 207 48.52 -19.63 -5.80
C PRO A 207 48.78 -20.28 -4.42
N GLU A 208 48.83 -19.47 -3.35
CA GLU A 208 49.07 -19.96 -1.99
C GLU A 208 47.78 -20.33 -1.26
N THR A 209 46.72 -19.51 -1.36
CA THR A 209 45.41 -19.78 -0.73
C THR A 209 44.29 -19.62 -1.75
N CYS A 210 43.61 -20.72 -2.10
CA CYS A 210 42.47 -20.70 -3.02
C CYS A 210 41.44 -21.75 -2.66
N LEU A 211 40.30 -21.33 -2.13
CA LEU A 211 39.17 -22.20 -1.84
C LEU A 211 38.18 -22.21 -3.00
N LYS A 212 37.82 -23.40 -3.47
CA LYS A 212 36.73 -23.61 -4.43
C LYS A 212 35.52 -24.17 -3.70
N LEU A 213 34.45 -23.38 -3.70
CA LEU A 213 33.17 -23.75 -3.14
C LEU A 213 32.30 -24.33 -4.26
N SER A 214 31.54 -25.38 -3.95
CA SER A 214 30.54 -25.94 -4.88
C SER A 214 29.38 -26.56 -4.13
N LYS A 215 28.24 -26.66 -4.80
CA LYS A 215 27.00 -27.20 -4.26
C LYS A 215 26.33 -28.15 -5.25
N SER A 216 25.74 -29.21 -4.72
CA SER A 216 24.82 -30.09 -5.45
C SER A 216 23.56 -30.35 -4.63
N ALA A 217 22.51 -30.83 -5.29
CA ALA A 217 21.24 -31.18 -4.65
C ALA A 217 20.69 -32.48 -5.22
N ARG A 218 20.12 -33.33 -4.37
CA ARG A 218 19.43 -34.58 -4.74
C ARG A 218 18.00 -34.54 -4.21
N ASN A 219 17.03 -34.95 -5.03
CA ASN A 219 15.67 -35.22 -4.53
C ASN A 219 15.58 -36.71 -4.18
N SER A 220 15.66 -37.03 -2.89
CA SER A 220 15.71 -38.40 -2.40
C SER A 220 14.36 -39.11 -2.49
N THR A 221 13.25 -38.37 -2.34
CA THR A 221 11.89 -38.92 -2.49
C THR A 221 11.63 -39.44 -3.90
N ARG A 222 12.20 -38.76 -4.91
CA ARG A 222 11.94 -39.07 -6.32
C ARG A 222 13.12 -39.75 -7.03
N ASN A 223 14.17 -40.09 -6.30
CA ASN A 223 15.40 -40.69 -6.84
C ASN A 223 16.07 -39.86 -7.97
N ILE A 224 15.97 -38.53 -7.90
CA ILE A 224 16.63 -37.64 -8.85
C ILE A 224 18.00 -37.26 -8.27
N LEU A 225 19.08 -37.71 -8.91
CA LEU A 225 20.45 -37.53 -8.43
C LEU A 225 20.93 -36.08 -8.47
N ASP A 226 20.57 -35.34 -9.52
CA ASP A 226 20.77 -33.89 -9.62
C ASP A 226 19.40 -33.19 -9.72
N ALA A 227 19.01 -32.53 -8.64
CA ALA A 227 17.75 -31.81 -8.55
C ALA A 227 17.82 -30.41 -9.18
N ASN A 228 18.99 -29.93 -9.59
CA ASN A 228 19.14 -28.61 -10.20
C ASN A 228 18.31 -28.49 -11.49
N ASN A 229 17.58 -27.39 -11.62
CA ASN A 229 16.61 -27.11 -12.67
C ASN A 229 15.45 -28.12 -12.80
N THR A 230 15.26 -29.02 -11.83
CA THR A 230 14.14 -29.95 -11.79
C THR A 230 12.95 -29.38 -11.01
N THR A 231 11.83 -30.09 -11.00
CA THR A 231 10.61 -29.68 -10.29
C THR A 231 10.33 -30.61 -9.12
N ALA A 232 10.40 -30.06 -7.90
CA ALA A 232 10.01 -30.73 -6.67
C ALA A 232 8.50 -30.61 -6.42
N LYS A 233 7.92 -31.67 -5.85
CA LYS A 233 6.53 -31.75 -5.43
C LYS A 233 6.39 -31.49 -3.92
N PRO A 234 5.19 -31.13 -3.43
CA PRO A 234 4.95 -31.01 -1.99
C PRO A 234 5.34 -32.30 -1.28
N LYS A 235 5.97 -32.18 -0.11
CA LYS A 235 6.52 -33.27 0.72
C LYS A 235 7.77 -33.98 0.18
N ASP A 236 8.30 -33.62 -0.99
CA ASP A 236 9.59 -34.15 -1.46
C ASP A 236 10.71 -33.77 -0.49
N VAL A 237 11.69 -34.66 -0.32
CA VAL A 237 12.90 -34.42 0.49
C VAL A 237 14.07 -34.10 -0.42
N ILE A 238 14.70 -32.95 -0.17
CA ILE A 238 15.86 -32.46 -0.91
C ILE A 238 17.08 -32.50 0.01
N ASN A 239 18.13 -33.16 -0.46
CA ASN A 239 19.43 -33.24 0.19
C ASN A 239 20.41 -32.34 -0.55
N TYR A 240 20.88 -31.28 0.10
CA TYR A 240 21.95 -30.42 -0.39
C TYR A 240 23.30 -30.91 0.12
N THR A 241 24.29 -30.89 -0.76
CA THR A 241 25.69 -31.18 -0.44
C THR A 241 26.52 -29.93 -0.73
N LEU A 242 27.19 -29.42 0.29
CA LEU A 242 28.09 -28.28 0.26
C LEU A 242 29.52 -28.80 0.26
N THR A 243 30.36 -28.32 -0.64
CA THR A 243 31.75 -28.78 -0.76
C THR A 243 32.70 -27.59 -0.82
N VAL A 244 33.79 -27.68 -0.06
CA VAL A 244 34.88 -26.70 -0.07
C VAL A 244 36.18 -27.44 -0.30
N LYS A 245 36.87 -27.11 -1.39
CA LYS A 245 38.18 -27.67 -1.72
C LYS A 245 39.26 -26.61 -1.64
N ASN A 246 40.32 -26.86 -0.89
CA ASN A 246 41.51 -26.02 -0.96
C ASN A 246 42.37 -26.45 -2.14
N THR A 247 42.45 -25.58 -3.15
CA THR A 247 43.29 -25.73 -4.34
C THR A 247 44.58 -24.93 -4.27
N GLY A 248 44.80 -24.18 -3.18
CA GLY A 248 46.07 -23.51 -2.88
C GLY A 248 47.12 -24.46 -2.31
N LYS A 249 48.30 -23.92 -2.05
CA LYS A 249 49.47 -24.64 -1.50
C LYS A 249 49.62 -24.54 0.02
N SER A 250 48.87 -23.65 0.66
CA SER A 250 48.93 -23.38 2.11
C SER A 250 47.66 -23.80 2.82
N ILE A 251 47.77 -24.15 4.11
CA ILE A 251 46.62 -24.44 4.97
C ILE A 251 45.75 -23.19 5.14
N VAL A 252 44.43 -23.33 4.99
CA VAL A 252 43.48 -22.26 5.32
C VAL A 252 42.94 -22.52 6.71
N LYS A 253 43.29 -21.67 7.68
CA LYS A 253 42.91 -21.85 9.09
C LYS A 253 41.57 -21.20 9.42
N GLY A 254 40.82 -21.84 10.31
CA GLY A 254 39.61 -21.28 10.91
C GLY A 254 38.49 -20.98 9.90
N PHE A 255 38.43 -21.71 8.78
CA PHE A 255 37.41 -21.50 7.77
C PHE A 255 36.03 -21.89 8.31
N VAL A 256 35.06 -20.98 8.19
CA VAL A 256 33.69 -21.20 8.66
C VAL A 256 32.79 -21.38 7.44
N ILE A 257 32.13 -22.55 7.37
CA ILE A 257 31.13 -22.81 6.33
C ILE A 257 29.80 -22.23 6.80
N GLU A 258 29.20 -21.39 5.95
CA GLU A 258 27.89 -20.79 6.17
C GLU A 258 27.00 -20.98 4.96
N GLU A 259 25.71 -21.17 5.22
CA GLU A 259 24.70 -21.33 4.20
C GLU A 259 23.45 -20.51 4.51
N ASN A 260 23.05 -19.65 3.56
CA ASN A 260 21.82 -18.88 3.64
C ASN A 260 20.68 -19.61 2.92
N LEU A 261 19.69 -20.07 3.68
CA LEU A 261 18.53 -20.81 3.20
C LEU A 261 17.27 -19.94 3.06
N THR A 262 17.37 -18.61 3.04
CA THR A 262 16.20 -17.71 3.07
C THR A 262 15.16 -18.07 2.02
N ASP A 263 15.59 -18.20 0.77
CA ASP A 263 14.72 -18.52 -0.38
C ASP A 263 14.20 -19.97 -0.31
N VAL A 264 15.06 -20.93 0.03
CA VAL A 264 14.70 -22.35 0.22
C VAL A 264 13.60 -22.51 1.28
N LEU A 265 13.69 -21.77 2.39
CA LEU A 265 12.75 -21.87 3.51
C LEU A 265 11.39 -21.21 3.22
N GLU A 266 11.24 -20.48 2.11
CA GLU A 266 9.93 -20.06 1.62
C GLU A 266 9.08 -21.29 1.25
N TYR A 267 9.71 -22.33 0.70
CA TYR A 267 9.05 -23.52 0.14
C TYR A 267 9.30 -24.82 0.87
N ALA A 268 10.32 -24.88 1.71
CA ALA A 268 10.71 -26.08 2.43
C ALA A 268 10.87 -25.82 3.93
N GLU A 269 10.81 -26.91 4.69
CA GLU A 269 11.11 -26.95 6.11
C GLU A 269 12.45 -27.65 6.31
N LEU A 270 13.25 -27.13 7.24
CA LEU A 270 14.51 -27.72 7.61
C LEU A 270 14.27 -29.03 8.36
N VAL A 271 14.87 -30.12 7.91
CA VAL A 271 14.77 -31.45 8.56
C VAL A 271 16.02 -31.74 9.36
N ASP A 272 17.19 -31.58 8.73
CA ASP A 272 18.48 -31.87 9.35
C ASP A 272 19.57 -30.97 8.78
N ILE A 273 20.52 -30.56 9.62
CA ILE A 273 21.66 -29.71 9.29
C ILE A 273 23.01 -30.40 9.56
N HIS A 274 22.99 -31.70 9.89
CA HIS A 274 24.19 -32.56 9.91
C HIS A 274 25.39 -31.91 10.62
N GLY A 275 25.19 -31.56 11.90
CA GLY A 275 26.21 -30.92 12.74
C GLY A 275 26.37 -29.41 12.56
N GLY A 276 25.51 -28.77 11.77
CA GLY A 276 25.41 -27.31 11.70
C GLY A 276 24.63 -26.74 12.88
N THR A 277 24.69 -25.42 13.04
CA THR A 277 23.90 -24.66 14.01
C THR A 277 23.18 -23.51 13.31
N LYS A 278 21.98 -23.15 13.77
CA LYS A 278 21.28 -21.95 13.28
C LYS A 278 21.96 -20.72 13.88
N TYR A 279 22.76 -20.01 13.07
CA TYR A 279 23.43 -18.79 13.49
C TYR A 279 22.47 -17.59 13.51
N SER A 280 21.52 -17.57 12.57
CA SER A 280 20.38 -16.63 12.52
C SER A 280 19.13 -17.38 12.04
N GLN A 281 18.00 -16.69 11.84
CA GLN A 281 16.74 -17.34 11.44
C GLN A 281 16.89 -18.26 10.21
N ASN A 282 17.67 -17.84 9.21
CA ASN A 282 17.80 -18.55 7.93
C ASN A 282 19.25 -18.92 7.56
N ILE A 283 20.24 -18.70 8.44
CA ILE A 283 21.65 -19.01 8.16
C ILE A 283 22.10 -20.19 9.02
N ILE A 284 22.62 -21.22 8.35
CA ILE A 284 23.25 -22.38 8.99
C ILE A 284 24.75 -22.18 8.99
N ARG A 285 25.40 -22.43 10.13
CA ARG A 285 26.85 -22.30 10.33
C ARG A 285 27.42 -23.59 10.92
N TRP A 286 28.53 -24.06 10.38
CA TRP A 286 29.32 -25.15 10.97
C TRP A 286 30.52 -24.61 11.76
N PRO A 287 31.06 -25.39 12.71
CA PRO A 287 32.29 -25.02 13.42
C PRO A 287 33.43 -24.71 12.45
N ALA A 288 34.31 -23.79 12.86
CA ALA A 288 35.51 -23.45 12.12
C ALA A 288 36.39 -24.69 11.93
N VAL A 289 36.93 -24.86 10.72
CA VAL A 289 37.83 -25.96 10.37
C VAL A 289 39.05 -25.44 9.62
N ASP A 290 40.19 -26.07 9.88
CA ASP A 290 41.37 -25.87 9.06
C ASP A 290 41.26 -26.77 7.82
N ILE A 291 41.61 -26.25 6.64
CA ILE A 291 41.54 -26.97 5.37
C ILE A 291 42.94 -27.05 4.76
N ASN A 292 43.52 -28.25 4.78
CA ASN A 292 44.84 -28.53 4.24
C ASN A 292 44.87 -28.39 2.70
N PRO A 293 46.05 -28.16 2.09
CA PRO A 293 46.21 -28.17 0.64
C PRO A 293 45.65 -29.46 0.02
N GLY A 294 44.79 -29.34 -0.99
CA GLY A 294 44.14 -30.48 -1.65
C GLY A 294 42.94 -31.07 -0.89
N GLU A 295 42.74 -30.73 0.38
CA GLU A 295 41.66 -31.24 1.21
C GLU A 295 40.29 -30.75 0.73
N THR A 296 39.28 -31.60 0.89
CA THR A 296 37.90 -31.30 0.55
C THR A 296 37.00 -31.56 1.75
N ILE A 297 36.35 -30.51 2.24
CA ILE A 297 35.36 -30.59 3.31
C ILE A 297 33.96 -30.63 2.70
N THR A 298 33.12 -31.55 3.20
CA THR A 298 31.73 -31.71 2.76
C THR A 298 30.76 -31.54 3.92
N LYS A 299 29.68 -30.79 3.73
CA LYS A 299 28.57 -30.62 4.68
C LYS A 299 27.23 -30.89 4.00
N PHE A 300 26.23 -31.29 4.79
CA PHE A 300 24.92 -31.70 4.28
C PHE A 300 23.80 -30.89 4.91
N ILE A 301 22.75 -30.63 4.15
CA ILE A 301 21.49 -30.06 4.63
C ILE A 301 20.34 -30.86 4.03
N THR A 302 19.41 -31.30 4.86
CA THR A 302 18.18 -31.96 4.43
C THR A 302 17.00 -31.02 4.68
N VAL A 303 16.23 -30.77 3.63
CA VAL A 303 14.98 -30.02 3.71
C VAL A 303 13.83 -30.84 3.14
N LYS A 304 12.61 -30.56 3.59
CA LYS A 304 11.39 -31.17 3.09
C LYS A 304 10.48 -30.10 2.53
N VAL A 305 10.09 -30.23 1.27
CA VAL A 305 9.16 -29.30 0.63
C VAL A 305 7.84 -29.31 1.40
N LYS A 306 7.31 -28.13 1.70
CA LYS A 306 6.07 -27.96 2.46
C LYS A 306 4.93 -28.73 1.81
N SER A 307 4.02 -29.25 2.63
CA SER A 307 2.82 -29.95 2.15
C SER A 307 1.86 -29.02 1.43
N VAL A 308 1.81 -27.75 1.85
CA VAL A 308 1.06 -26.66 1.21
C VAL A 308 2.05 -25.62 0.74
N ILE A 309 2.11 -25.41 -0.57
CA ILE A 309 3.00 -24.41 -1.18
C ILE A 309 2.36 -23.03 -1.01
N PRO A 310 3.08 -22.04 -0.44
CA PRO A 310 2.54 -20.69 -0.28
C PRO A 310 2.13 -20.08 -1.62
N ASN A 311 0.96 -19.43 -1.63
CA ASN A 311 0.50 -18.61 -2.77
C ASN A 311 0.84 -17.13 -2.58
N THR A 312 1.77 -16.80 -1.67
CA THR A 312 2.20 -15.43 -1.35
C THR A 312 2.70 -14.72 -2.60
N PRO A 313 2.13 -13.59 -3.04
CA PRO A 313 2.57 -12.88 -4.24
C PRO A 313 4.06 -12.53 -4.23
N SER A 314 4.69 -12.58 -5.40
CA SER A 314 6.09 -12.18 -5.53
C SER A 314 6.17 -10.65 -5.45
N PRO A 315 6.88 -10.09 -4.47
CA PRO A 315 6.95 -8.65 -4.34
C PRO A 315 7.75 -8.06 -5.51
N GLU A 316 7.30 -6.94 -6.08
CA GLU A 316 8.01 -6.24 -7.16
C GLU A 316 9.46 -5.88 -6.76
N SER A 317 9.70 -5.66 -5.46
CA SER A 317 11.01 -5.33 -4.89
C SER A 317 11.98 -6.51 -4.80
N ASN A 318 11.46 -7.75 -4.77
CA ASN A 318 12.27 -8.96 -4.85
C ASN A 318 11.54 -9.98 -5.74
N PRO A 319 11.69 -9.86 -7.07
CA PRO A 319 11.03 -10.76 -8.01
C PRO A 319 11.39 -12.24 -7.81
N GLY A 320 12.49 -12.55 -7.12
CA GLY A 320 12.90 -13.91 -6.78
C GLY A 320 12.20 -14.48 -5.54
N ALA A 321 11.64 -13.64 -4.67
CA ALA A 321 10.85 -14.14 -3.54
C ALA A 321 9.49 -14.66 -4.01
N TYR A 322 9.10 -15.79 -3.42
CA TYR A 322 7.86 -16.49 -3.70
C TYR A 322 7.60 -16.73 -5.20
N ASP A 323 8.64 -16.89 -6.01
CA ASP A 323 8.61 -16.96 -7.47
C ASP A 323 8.38 -18.37 -8.05
N CYS A 324 8.25 -19.35 -7.15
CA CYS A 324 8.11 -20.79 -7.36
C CYS A 324 9.41 -21.53 -7.66
N VAL A 325 10.54 -20.99 -7.23
CA VAL A 325 11.87 -21.58 -7.34
C VAL A 325 12.53 -21.51 -5.98
N MET A 326 13.10 -22.63 -5.53
CA MET A 326 14.08 -22.64 -4.45
C MET A 326 15.45 -22.37 -5.08
N ASN A 327 15.90 -21.13 -5.01
CA ASN A 327 17.22 -20.68 -5.43
C ASN A 327 18.17 -20.67 -4.23
N ASN A 328 19.34 -21.26 -4.39
CA ASN A 328 20.33 -21.31 -3.34
C ASN A 328 21.76 -21.35 -3.90
N VAL A 329 22.64 -20.53 -3.34
CA VAL A 329 23.97 -20.26 -3.89
C VAL A 329 25.04 -20.59 -2.88
N TYR A 330 25.97 -21.46 -3.28
CA TYR A 330 27.21 -21.74 -2.56
C TYR A 330 28.31 -22.12 -3.55
N GLY A 331 29.15 -21.14 -3.92
CA GLY A 331 30.04 -21.24 -5.08
C GLY A 331 29.29 -21.21 -6.42
N ASN A 332 28.40 -22.17 -6.66
CA ASN A 332 27.44 -22.21 -7.77
C ASN A 332 25.99 -22.10 -7.27
N ALA A 333 25.09 -21.72 -8.18
CA ALA A 333 23.65 -21.66 -7.92
C ALA A 333 22.97 -23.03 -8.18
N ILE A 334 22.00 -23.35 -7.33
CA ILE A 334 21.06 -24.46 -7.48
C ILE A 334 19.65 -23.88 -7.50
N ASN A 335 18.87 -24.21 -8.54
CA ASN A 335 17.52 -23.71 -8.75
C ASN A 335 16.54 -24.87 -8.86
N ILE A 336 15.69 -25.09 -7.87
CA ILE A 336 14.72 -26.20 -7.89
C ILE A 336 13.31 -25.61 -7.98
N LYS A 337 12.59 -25.86 -9.07
CA LYS A 337 11.22 -25.39 -9.25
C LYS A 337 10.29 -26.12 -8.29
N VAL A 338 9.23 -25.45 -7.85
CA VAL A 338 8.19 -26.03 -6.99
C VAL A 338 6.85 -25.96 -7.70
N THR A 339 6.01 -27.00 -7.58
CA THR A 339 4.66 -26.99 -8.16
C THR A 339 3.74 -26.04 -7.38
N CYS A 340 3.73 -24.77 -7.77
CA CYS A 340 2.82 -23.75 -7.22
C CYS A 340 1.36 -23.94 -7.65
N GLY A 341 0.45 -23.40 -6.84
CA GLY A 341 -0.99 -23.39 -7.09
C GLY A 341 -1.39 -22.54 -8.30
N THR A 342 -2.64 -22.69 -8.74
CA THR A 342 -3.22 -21.99 -9.91
C THR A 342 -3.23 -20.48 -9.76
N VAL A 343 -3.45 -19.97 -8.53
CA VAL A 343 -3.44 -18.52 -8.20
C VAL A 343 -2.13 -17.84 -8.59
N LYS A 344 -0.99 -18.53 -8.41
CA LYS A 344 0.34 -18.01 -8.80
C LYS A 344 0.55 -17.93 -10.30
N LYS A 345 -0.08 -18.83 -11.07
CA LYS A 345 0.01 -18.79 -12.53
C LYS A 345 -0.76 -17.58 -13.09
N THR A 346 -1.89 -17.23 -12.47
CA THR A 346 -2.68 -16.04 -12.86
C THR A 346 -2.02 -14.72 -12.45
N GLU A 347 -1.28 -14.69 -11.34
CA GLU A 347 -0.48 -13.51 -10.93
C GLU A 347 0.53 -13.08 -12.01
N LYS A 348 1.26 -14.04 -12.61
CA LYS A 348 2.23 -13.74 -13.69
C LYS A 348 1.56 -13.22 -14.97
N VAL A 349 0.26 -13.50 -15.16
CA VAL A 349 -0.50 -13.18 -16.38
C VAL A 349 -1.29 -11.87 -16.24
N VAL A 350 -1.80 -11.54 -15.05
CA VAL A 350 -2.65 -10.36 -14.80
C VAL A 350 -1.83 -9.23 -14.17
N LYS A 351 -0.87 -8.69 -14.91
CA LYS A 351 -0.10 -7.50 -14.44
C LYS A 351 -0.90 -6.19 -14.52
N THR A 352 -2.10 -6.19 -15.11
CA THR A 352 -2.95 -5.00 -15.20
C THR A 352 -4.42 -5.37 -14.98
N LEU A 353 -5.07 -4.67 -14.05
CA LEU A 353 -6.52 -4.69 -13.91
C LEU A 353 -7.14 -3.90 -15.08
N PRO A 354 -8.29 -4.31 -15.64
CA PRO A 354 -9.02 -3.49 -16.61
C PRO A 354 -9.44 -2.17 -15.95
N ASN A 355 -9.09 -1.07 -16.62
CA ASN A 355 -9.27 0.29 -16.11
C ASN A 355 -10.76 0.70 -16.15
N THR A 356 -11.48 0.54 -15.05
CA THR A 356 -12.82 1.14 -14.85
C THR A 356 -12.67 2.58 -14.35
N GLY A 357 -12.00 3.41 -15.15
CA GLY A 357 -11.57 4.75 -14.74
C GLY A 357 -12.70 5.70 -14.33
N PRO A 358 -12.39 6.74 -13.53
CA PRO A 358 -13.36 7.73 -13.04
C PRO A 358 -14.09 8.54 -14.13
N GLY A 359 -13.64 8.45 -15.39
CA GLY A 359 -14.30 9.08 -16.52
C GLY A 359 -15.71 8.54 -16.79
N THR A 360 -15.95 7.24 -16.59
CA THR A 360 -17.26 6.63 -16.88
C THR A 360 -18.33 7.04 -15.85
N THR A 361 -17.97 7.19 -14.58
CA THR A 361 -18.88 7.67 -13.54
C THR A 361 -19.13 9.17 -13.63
N MET A 362 -18.13 9.97 -14.03
CA MET A 362 -18.30 11.41 -14.29
C MET A 362 -19.24 11.68 -15.47
N VAL A 363 -19.12 10.92 -16.56
CA VAL A 363 -20.01 11.06 -17.74
C VAL A 363 -21.45 10.71 -17.37
N ALA A 364 -21.66 9.63 -16.59
CA ALA A 364 -22.99 9.26 -16.11
C ALA A 364 -23.60 10.33 -15.17
N GLY A 365 -22.81 10.87 -14.25
CA GLY A 365 -23.24 11.94 -13.35
C GLY A 365 -23.62 13.22 -14.09
N PHE A 366 -22.81 13.66 -15.06
CA PHE A 366 -23.09 14.83 -15.88
C PHE A 366 -24.39 14.66 -16.68
N GLY A 367 -24.62 13.47 -17.25
CA GLY A 367 -25.86 13.16 -17.99
C GLY A 367 -27.12 13.33 -17.12
N ILE A 368 -27.09 12.82 -15.88
CA ILE A 368 -28.22 12.92 -14.95
C ILE A 368 -28.48 14.38 -14.55
N THR A 369 -27.43 15.15 -14.24
CA THR A 369 -27.56 16.55 -13.84
C THR A 369 -28.05 17.44 -14.99
N ALA A 370 -27.54 17.24 -16.21
CA ALA A 370 -27.99 17.97 -17.39
C ALA A 370 -29.46 17.69 -17.70
N PHE A 371 -29.89 16.44 -17.59
CA PHE A 371 -31.29 16.05 -17.78
C PHE A 371 -32.20 16.73 -16.73
N ALA A 372 -31.84 16.65 -15.45
CA ALA A 372 -32.60 17.31 -14.39
C ALA A 372 -32.68 18.85 -14.58
N GLY A 373 -31.57 19.47 -14.97
CA GLY A 373 -31.50 20.91 -15.26
C GLY A 373 -32.40 21.32 -16.44
N TYR A 374 -32.42 20.53 -17.51
CA TYR A 374 -33.30 20.76 -18.66
C TYR A 374 -34.78 20.76 -18.26
N PHE A 375 -35.23 19.75 -17.50
CA PHE A 375 -36.63 19.68 -17.06
C PHE A 375 -36.99 20.80 -16.08
N PHE A 376 -36.07 21.20 -15.22
CA PHE A 376 -36.27 22.33 -14.33
C PHE A 376 -36.46 23.64 -15.12
N ALA A 377 -35.57 23.92 -16.09
CA ALA A 377 -35.67 25.10 -16.95
C ALA A 377 -36.96 25.08 -17.80
N ARG A 378 -37.28 23.94 -18.40
CA ARG A 378 -38.52 23.72 -19.18
C ARG A 378 -39.76 24.02 -18.34
N ASN A 379 -39.81 23.53 -17.11
CA ASN A 379 -40.95 23.75 -16.22
C ASN A 379 -41.10 25.23 -15.82
N ARG A 380 -39.98 25.94 -15.64
CA ARG A 380 -39.98 27.38 -15.36
C ARG A 380 -40.43 28.20 -16.57
N LEU A 381 -40.02 27.82 -17.78
CA LEU A 381 -40.45 28.45 -19.02
C LEU A 381 -41.96 28.32 -19.21
N LEU A 382 -42.50 27.10 -19.07
CA LEU A 382 -43.94 26.83 -19.15
C LEU A 382 -44.75 27.64 -18.12
N THR A 383 -44.19 27.90 -16.94
CA THR A 383 -44.85 28.72 -15.92
C THR A 383 -44.91 30.19 -16.33
N LYS A 384 -43.83 30.72 -16.92
CA LYS A 384 -43.80 32.10 -17.45
C LYS A 384 -44.77 32.28 -18.61
N GLU A 385 -44.79 31.35 -19.56
CA GLU A 385 -45.74 31.36 -20.68
C GLU A 385 -47.20 31.35 -20.16
N LEU A 386 -47.47 30.59 -19.10
CA LEU A 386 -48.78 30.56 -18.44
C LEU A 386 -49.17 31.90 -17.79
N ASP A 387 -48.21 32.60 -17.19
CA ASP A 387 -48.46 33.90 -16.58
C ASP A 387 -48.70 34.98 -17.64
N GLU A 388 -48.00 34.92 -18.78
CA GLU A 388 -48.25 35.79 -19.93
C GLU A 388 -49.63 35.54 -20.57
N ILE A 389 -49.99 34.28 -20.82
CA ILE A 389 -51.31 33.91 -21.36
C ILE A 389 -52.44 34.35 -20.42
N LYS A 390 -52.27 34.21 -19.10
CA LYS A 390 -53.26 34.73 -18.13
C LYS A 390 -53.41 36.23 -18.20
N LYS A 391 -52.30 36.95 -18.39
CA LYS A 391 -52.29 38.41 -18.51
C LYS A 391 -53.00 38.84 -19.79
N GLU A 392 -52.73 38.18 -20.92
CA GLU A 392 -53.45 38.40 -22.19
C GLU A 392 -54.95 38.08 -22.08
N TYR A 393 -55.31 36.94 -21.48
CA TYR A 393 -56.71 36.55 -21.29
C TYR A 393 -57.46 37.56 -20.41
N SER A 394 -56.84 38.03 -19.32
CA SER A 394 -57.43 39.08 -18.47
C SER A 394 -57.54 40.44 -19.16
N SER A 395 -56.72 40.70 -20.19
CA SER A 395 -56.80 41.93 -20.99
C SER A 395 -57.76 41.84 -22.18
N SER A 396 -58.13 40.63 -22.65
CA SER A 396 -59.08 40.43 -23.76
C SER A 396 -60.51 40.11 -23.31
N GLY A 397 -60.72 39.74 -22.04
CA GLY A 397 -62.02 39.45 -21.44
C GLY A 397 -62.69 40.72 -20.90
N GLY A 398 -63.13 41.59 -21.79
CA GLY A 398 -63.89 42.80 -21.48
C GLY A 398 -64.81 43.16 -22.64
N ASN A 399 -65.81 42.30 -22.89
CA ASN A 399 -67.16 42.61 -23.37
C ASN A 399 -68.02 41.35 -23.31
#